data_AF-Q5BD27-F1
#
_entry.id   AF-Q5BD27-F1
#
_cell.length_a   1.000
_cell.length_b   1.000
_cell.length_c   1.000
_cell.angle_alpha   90.00
_cell.angle_beta   90.00
_cell.angle_gamma   90.00
#
_symmetry.space_group_name_H-M   'P 1'
#
loop_
_entity.id
_entity.type
_entity.pdbx_description
1 polymer ?
#
loop_
_entity_poly.entity_id
_entity_poly.type
_entity_poly.pdbx_seq_one_letter_code
_entity_poly.pdbx_strand_id
1 'polypeptide(L)'
;MTIPAEGLGEVCATGRRGSEGWLDLFDGDKKICELHWDNRAERRWNDFEVLEPDEGYRVECSGWSSERGPLGHVFVDVSEARKEELRREKELGGLRVFEGPGVGEKSVDVDVAEEVPVLGGLGGIGGNITMGGFIS
;
A
#
# COMPACT_ATOMS: atom_id res chain seq x y z
N MET A 1 14.01 7.19 -5.85
CA MET A 1 12.69 7.75 -6.21
C MET A 1 11.92 7.93 -4.92
N THR A 2 11.14 8.99 -4.77
CA THR A 2 10.29 9.21 -3.59
C THR A 2 8.85 9.32 -4.04
N ILE A 3 7.98 8.52 -3.44
CA ILE A 3 6.54 8.53 -3.73
C ILE A 3 5.88 9.36 -2.63
N PRO A 4 5.13 10.42 -2.97
CA PRO A 4 4.44 11.20 -1.96
C PRO A 4 3.32 10.38 -1.32
N ALA A 5 2.87 10.86 -0.17
CA ALA A 5 1.64 10.43 0.46
C ALA A 5 0.45 10.41 -0.52
N GLU A 6 -0.29 9.30 -0.57
CA GLU A 6 -1.38 9.02 -1.53
C GLU A 6 -0.96 9.13 -3.01
N GLY A 7 0.33 8.93 -3.29
CA GLY A 7 0.94 9.06 -4.59
C GLY A 7 0.99 7.75 -5.40
N LEU A 8 1.41 7.87 -6.66
CA LEU A 8 1.69 6.75 -7.54
C LEU A 8 3.15 6.84 -8.01
N GLY A 9 3.89 5.76 -7.87
CA GLY A 9 5.17 5.52 -8.51
C GLY A 9 5.03 4.49 -9.64
N GLU A 10 5.90 4.57 -10.64
CA GLU A 10 5.95 3.58 -11.71
C GLU A 10 7.41 3.17 -11.94
N VAL A 11 7.64 1.85 -12.07
CA VAL A 11 8.95 1.28 -12.37
C VAL A 11 8.79 0.32 -13.53
N CYS A 12 9.44 0.63 -14.66
CA CYS A 12 9.40 -0.23 -15.83
C CYS A 12 10.69 -1.05 -15.94
N ALA A 13 10.55 -2.36 -16.10
CA ALA A 13 11.66 -3.27 -16.31
C ALA A 13 11.46 -4.02 -17.63
N THR A 14 12.50 -4.01 -18.48
CA THR A 14 12.45 -4.64 -19.80
C THR A 14 13.78 -5.28 -20.13
N GLY A 15 13.74 -6.41 -20.82
CA GLY A 15 14.91 -7.16 -21.24
C GLY A 15 14.65 -8.00 -22.47
N ARG A 16 15.68 -8.24 -23.29
CA ARG A 16 15.58 -9.02 -24.55
C ARG A 16 15.11 -10.46 -24.35
N ARG A 17 15.25 -11.01 -23.15
CA ARG A 17 14.88 -12.40 -22.81
C ARG A 17 14.09 -12.44 -21.50
N GLY A 18 13.22 -11.46 -21.29
CA GLY A 18 12.57 -11.24 -20.00
C GLY A 18 13.49 -10.48 -19.02
N SER A 19 13.01 -10.28 -17.80
CA SER A 19 13.71 -9.55 -16.76
C SER A 19 13.67 -10.28 -15.42
N GLU A 20 14.70 -10.05 -14.63
CA GLU A 20 14.75 -10.40 -13.21
C GLU A 20 15.23 -9.15 -12.48
N GLY A 21 14.68 -8.88 -11.30
CA GLY A 21 15.13 -7.74 -10.52
C GLY A 21 14.58 -7.71 -9.11
N TRP A 22 15.16 -6.78 -8.35
CA TRP A 22 14.85 -6.52 -6.96
C TRP A 22 14.59 -5.04 -6.77
N LEU A 23 13.64 -4.71 -5.91
CA LEU A 23 13.33 -3.33 -5.52
C LEU A 23 13.03 -3.28 -4.02
N ASP A 24 13.87 -2.58 -3.27
CA ASP A 24 13.64 -2.30 -1.86
C ASP A 24 12.74 -1.07 -1.70
N LEU A 25 11.72 -1.20 -0.84
CA LEU A 25 10.87 -0.09 -0.41
C LEU A 25 11.25 0.37 0.98
N PHE A 26 11.34 1.69 1.16
CA PHE A 26 11.73 2.32 2.42
C PHE A 26 10.74 3.43 2.79
N ASP A 27 10.47 3.53 4.10
CA ASP A 27 9.92 4.73 4.74
C ASP A 27 11.02 5.40 5.56
N GLY A 28 11.58 6.48 5.02
CA GLY A 28 12.79 7.10 5.55
C GLY A 28 13.96 6.10 5.55
N ASP A 29 14.44 5.75 6.74
CA ASP A 29 15.53 4.78 6.95
C ASP A 29 15.03 3.35 7.23
N LYS A 30 13.71 3.16 7.32
CA LYS A 30 13.11 1.87 7.67
C LYS A 30 12.76 1.10 6.39
N LYS A 31 13.35 -0.09 6.19
CA LYS A 31 12.97 -1.01 5.11
C LYS A 31 11.55 -1.51 5.38
N ILE A 32 10.67 -1.37 4.40
CA ILE A 32 9.28 -1.86 4.42
C ILE A 32 9.26 -3.30 3.93
N CYS A 33 9.80 -3.54 2.74
CA CYS A 33 9.92 -4.86 2.13
C CYS A 33 10.88 -4.81 0.94
N GLU A 34 11.20 -5.98 0.41
CA GLU A 34 11.87 -6.16 -0.87
C GLU A 34 10.90 -6.82 -1.86
N LEU A 35 10.83 -6.29 -3.08
CA LEU A 35 10.04 -6.84 -4.17
C LEU A 35 10.97 -7.57 -5.13
N HIS A 36 10.67 -8.82 -5.45
CA HIS A 36 11.40 -9.63 -6.43
C HIS A 36 10.48 -10.03 -7.58
N TRP A 37 10.98 -9.93 -8.81
CA TRP A 37 10.29 -10.45 -9.98
C TRP A 37 11.22 -11.28 -10.86
N ASP A 38 10.68 -12.33 -11.48
CA ASP A 38 11.39 -13.12 -12.49
C ASP A 38 10.43 -13.56 -13.61
N ASN A 39 10.65 -13.02 -14.80
CA ASN A 39 9.94 -13.40 -16.02
C ASN A 39 10.92 -13.76 -17.16
N ARG A 40 12.11 -14.27 -16.82
CA ARG A 40 13.13 -14.67 -17.81
C ARG A 40 12.59 -15.74 -18.76
N ALA A 41 13.02 -15.70 -20.02
CA ALA A 41 12.52 -16.56 -21.09
C ALA A 41 12.78 -18.06 -20.87
N GLU A 42 13.76 -18.38 -20.03
CA GLU A 42 14.11 -19.74 -19.58
C GLU A 42 13.17 -20.29 -18.49
N ARG A 43 12.41 -19.41 -17.83
CA ARG A 43 11.39 -19.79 -16.86
C ARG A 43 10.16 -20.35 -17.56
N ARG A 44 9.51 -21.31 -16.90
CA ARG A 44 8.25 -21.92 -17.35
C ARG A 44 7.03 -21.12 -16.93
N TRP A 45 7.14 -20.32 -15.87
CA TRP A 45 6.12 -19.43 -15.33
C TRP A 45 6.82 -18.17 -14.80
N ASN A 46 6.07 -17.09 -14.71
CA ASN A 46 6.57 -15.87 -14.09
C ASN A 46 6.37 -15.92 -12.57
N ASP A 47 7.26 -15.28 -11.83
CA ASP A 47 7.15 -15.11 -10.40
C ASP A 47 7.18 -13.66 -9.97
N PHE A 48 6.48 -13.39 -8.87
CA PHE A 48 6.52 -12.13 -8.15
C PHE A 48 6.39 -12.41 -6.66
N GLU A 49 7.35 -11.94 -5.87
CA GLU A 49 7.43 -12.21 -4.44
C GLU A 49 7.68 -10.94 -3.63
N VAL A 50 7.07 -10.88 -2.45
CA VAL A 50 7.38 -9.90 -1.41
C VAL A 50 8.25 -10.59 -0.37
N LEU A 51 9.47 -10.10 -0.21
CA LEU A 51 10.47 -10.62 0.70
C LEU A 51 10.66 -9.66 1.87
N GLU A 52 11.01 -10.22 3.03
CA GLU A 52 11.31 -9.46 4.26
C GLU A 52 10.25 -8.39 4.63
N PRO A 53 8.93 -8.70 4.66
CA PRO A 53 7.93 -7.71 4.99
C PRO A 53 8.03 -7.27 6.46
N ASP A 54 8.04 -5.96 6.69
CA ASP A 54 7.94 -5.38 8.03
C ASP A 54 6.49 -5.41 8.53
N GLU A 55 6.29 -5.93 9.74
CA GLU A 55 4.96 -6.09 10.35
C GLU A 55 4.20 -4.77 10.59
N GLY A 56 4.92 -3.63 10.56
CA GLY A 56 4.33 -2.30 10.67
C GLY A 56 3.58 -1.86 9.41
N TYR A 57 3.74 -2.57 8.29
CA TYR A 57 3.10 -2.27 7.02
C TYR A 57 2.32 -3.46 6.49
N ARG A 58 1.26 -3.15 5.75
CA ARG A 58 0.57 -4.10 4.90
C ARG A 58 0.95 -3.81 3.46
N VAL A 59 1.45 -4.84 2.79
CA VAL A 59 1.85 -4.81 1.39
C VAL A 59 0.94 -5.77 0.64
N GLU A 60 0.12 -5.25 -0.26
CA GLU A 60 -0.76 -6.04 -1.11
C GLU A 60 -0.27 -5.99 -2.55
N CYS A 61 -0.23 -7.14 -3.21
CA CYS A 61 0.29 -7.26 -4.57
C CYS A 61 -0.76 -7.93 -5.46
N SER A 62 -0.95 -7.42 -6.68
CA SER A 62 -1.86 -8.00 -7.66
C SER A 62 -1.46 -7.67 -9.10
N GLY A 63 -2.20 -8.21 -10.08
CA GLY A 63 -2.10 -7.79 -11.49
C GLY A 63 -1.09 -8.54 -12.36
N TRP A 64 -0.12 -9.25 -11.77
CA TRP A 64 0.86 -10.00 -12.55
C TRP A 64 0.26 -11.26 -13.18
N SER A 65 0.79 -11.64 -14.34
CA SER A 65 0.49 -12.92 -14.99
C SER A 65 1.51 -13.98 -14.55
N SER A 66 1.03 -15.12 -14.05
CA SER A 66 1.86 -16.29 -13.75
C SER A 66 2.20 -17.12 -15.00
N GLU A 67 1.52 -16.89 -16.12
CA GLU A 67 1.77 -17.62 -17.36
C GLU A 67 3.11 -17.23 -18.00
N ARG A 68 3.69 -18.14 -18.80
CA ARG A 68 4.93 -17.86 -19.51
C ARG A 68 4.76 -16.69 -20.47
N GLY A 69 5.59 -15.66 -20.32
CA GLY A 69 5.59 -14.50 -21.23
C GLY A 69 5.92 -13.20 -20.49
N PRO A 70 5.31 -12.07 -20.89
CA PRO A 70 5.44 -10.84 -20.12
C PRO A 70 4.78 -10.99 -18.74
N LEU A 71 5.42 -10.42 -17.72
CA LEU A 71 4.87 -10.37 -16.35
C LEU A 71 3.56 -9.55 -16.30
N GLY A 72 3.42 -8.57 -17.19
CA GLY A 72 2.30 -7.64 -17.21
C GLY A 72 2.52 -6.46 -16.27
N HIS A 73 1.42 -5.94 -15.72
CA HIS A 73 1.43 -4.84 -14.75
C HIS A 73 1.24 -5.39 -13.35
N VAL A 74 2.22 -5.20 -12.47
CA VAL A 74 2.09 -5.52 -11.05
C VAL A 74 1.67 -4.28 -10.29
N PHE A 75 0.57 -4.35 -9.56
CA PHE A 75 0.13 -3.31 -8.63
C PHE A 75 0.58 -3.69 -7.23
N VAL A 76 1.30 -2.78 -6.58
CA VAL A 76 1.72 -2.91 -5.19
C VAL A 76 1.11 -1.76 -4.40
N ASP A 77 0.22 -2.09 -3.47
CA ASP A 77 -0.40 -1.15 -2.55
C ASP A 77 0.29 -1.29 -1.18
N VAL A 78 0.79 -0.19 -0.64
CA VAL A 78 1.47 -0.15 0.67
C VAL A 78 0.70 0.76 1.63
N SER A 79 0.44 0.25 2.83
CA SER A 79 -0.22 1.01 3.90
C SER A 79 0.35 0.68 5.28
N GLU A 80 0.25 1.61 6.23
CA GLU A 80 0.61 1.33 7.64
C GLU A 80 -0.43 0.43 8.31
N ALA A 81 -0.01 -0.73 8.83
CA ALA A 81 -0.90 -1.74 9.39
C ALA A 81 -1.73 -1.20 10.58
N ARG A 82 -1.10 -0.41 11.46
CA ARG A 82 -1.78 0.18 12.63
C ARG A 82 -2.87 1.18 12.24
N LYS A 83 -2.66 1.94 11.15
CA LYS A 83 -3.66 2.92 10.68
C LYS A 83 -4.82 2.22 10.00
N GLU A 84 -4.58 1.11 9.32
CA GLU A 84 -5.63 0.32 8.68
C GLU A 84 -6.57 -0.32 9.70
N GLU A 85 -6.04 -0.91 10.78
CA GLU A 85 -6.86 -1.48 11.86
C GLU A 85 -7.77 -0.41 12.48
N LEU A 86 -7.22 0.76 12.81
CA LEU A 86 -7.98 1.91 13.31
C LEU A 86 -9.04 2.41 12.31
N ARG A 87 -8.74 2.41 11.00
CA ARG A 87 -9.71 2.79 9.98
C ARG A 87 -10.84 1.78 9.90
N ARG A 88 -10.52 0.49 9.88
CA ARG A 88 -11.49 -0.61 9.83
C ARG A 88 -12.38 -0.65 11.08
N GLU A 89 -11.81 -0.40 12.26
CA GLU A 89 -12.57 -0.24 13.51
C GLU A 89 -13.55 0.93 13.46
N LYS A 90 -13.15 2.07 12.85
CA LYS A 90 -14.05 3.21 12.65
C LYS A 90 -15.16 2.92 11.63
N GLU A 91 -14.83 2.20 10.55
CA GLU A 91 -15.80 1.81 9.50
C GLU A 91 -16.80 0.77 9.99
N LEU A 92 -16.39 -0.18 10.85
CA LEU A 92 -17.28 -1.16 11.49
C LEU A 92 -17.97 -0.63 12.75
N GLY A 93 -17.38 0.38 13.40
CA GLY A 93 -17.84 0.97 14.66
C GLY A 93 -18.86 2.10 14.54
N GLY A 94 -19.35 2.40 13.32
CA GLY A 94 -20.36 3.41 13.04
C GLY A 94 -21.75 3.15 13.66
N LEU A 95 -21.93 2.05 14.40
CA LEU A 95 -23.16 1.79 15.16
C LEU A 95 -22.84 1.25 16.56
N ARG A 96 -22.47 2.15 17.49
CA ARG A 96 -22.66 1.86 18.92
C ARG A 96 -24.11 2.17 19.30
N VAL A 97 -25.03 1.23 19.06
CA VAL A 97 -26.26 1.16 19.87
C VAL A 97 -25.81 0.70 21.26
N PHE A 98 -25.66 1.66 22.18
CA PHE A 98 -25.59 1.35 23.60
C PHE A 98 -26.98 0.91 24.05
N GLU A 99 -27.26 -0.39 24.07
CA GLU A 99 -28.31 -0.91 24.93
C GLU A 99 -27.77 -1.00 26.36
N GLY A 100 -27.82 0.15 27.05
CA GLY A 100 -27.79 0.22 28.50
C GLY A 100 -29.10 0.84 28.96
N PRO A 101 -29.77 0.29 30.00
CA PRO A 101 -31.06 0.82 30.42
C PRO A 101 -30.88 2.16 31.12
N GLY A 102 -31.36 3.22 30.46
CA GLY A 102 -31.94 4.43 31.04
C GLY A 102 -31.05 5.33 31.90
N VAL A 103 -30.86 6.57 31.44
CA VAL A 103 -31.41 7.80 32.05
C VAL A 103 -30.72 9.03 31.44
N GLY A 104 -31.53 9.92 30.87
CA GLY A 104 -31.22 11.36 30.80
C GLY A 104 -30.68 11.88 29.47
N GLU A 105 -31.58 12.44 28.66
CA GLU A 105 -31.25 13.41 27.60
C GLU A 105 -30.36 14.53 28.16
N LYS A 106 -29.19 14.75 27.53
CA LYS A 106 -28.71 16.09 27.18
C LYS A 106 -27.93 15.99 25.87
N SER A 107 -28.55 16.50 24.81
CA SER A 107 -27.85 17.02 23.64
C SER A 107 -26.75 17.97 24.12
N VAL A 108 -25.51 17.72 23.73
CA VAL A 108 -24.46 18.73 23.80
C VAL A 108 -24.11 19.04 22.36
N ASP A 109 -24.35 20.29 22.03
CA ASP A 109 -24.16 20.91 20.74
C ASP A 109 -22.74 20.76 20.20
N VAL A 110 -22.68 20.81 18.88
CA VAL A 110 -21.48 20.81 18.06
C VAL A 110 -20.79 22.17 18.22
N ASP A 111 -19.62 22.21 18.84
CA ASP A 111 -18.72 23.35 18.73
C ASP A 111 -17.76 23.15 17.55
N VAL A 112 -18.06 23.86 16.46
CA VAL A 112 -17.14 24.18 15.37
C VAL A 112 -16.45 25.51 15.72
N ALA A 113 -15.16 25.47 16.05
CA ALA A 113 -14.12 26.52 15.92
C ALA A 113 -12.87 26.04 16.69
N GLU A 114 -11.62 26.17 16.25
CA GLU A 114 -10.98 27.22 15.48
C GLU A 114 -9.95 26.69 14.46
N GLU A 115 -9.72 27.51 13.44
CA GLU A 115 -8.65 27.40 12.45
C GLU A 115 -7.27 27.88 12.98
N VAL A 116 -6.22 27.09 12.65
CA VAL A 116 -4.86 27.50 12.16
C VAL A 116 -3.83 27.97 13.25
N PRO A 117 -2.60 27.38 13.32
CA PRO A 117 -1.63 27.47 12.22
C PRO A 117 -0.93 26.19 11.75
N VAL A 118 -0.65 26.24 10.46
CA VAL A 118 0.21 25.39 9.65
C VAL A 118 1.59 25.22 10.29
N LEU A 119 1.98 23.99 10.62
CA LEU A 119 3.38 23.60 10.79
C LEU A 119 3.55 22.08 10.63
N GLY A 120 3.91 21.68 9.39
CA GLY A 120 4.85 20.58 9.15
C GLY A 120 4.34 19.14 9.20
N GLY A 121 3.79 18.65 8.09
CA GLY A 121 4.13 17.32 7.55
C GLY A 121 3.56 16.08 8.24
N LEU A 122 2.26 15.82 8.08
CA LEU A 122 1.69 14.47 8.24
C LEU A 122 1.44 13.88 6.85
N GLY A 123 2.50 13.36 6.24
CA GLY A 123 2.40 12.61 4.99
C GLY A 123 1.89 11.20 5.28
N GLY A 124 0.63 10.91 4.93
CA GLY A 124 0.08 9.56 4.90
C GLY A 124 0.60 8.81 3.67
N ILE A 125 1.60 7.95 3.85
CA ILE A 125 2.23 7.15 2.79
C ILE A 125 1.29 6.03 2.31
N GLY A 126 0.30 6.39 1.50
CA GLY A 126 -0.32 5.49 0.52
C GLY A 126 0.43 5.66 -0.80
N GLY A 127 1.18 4.66 -1.24
CA GLY A 127 1.94 4.72 -2.49
C GLY A 127 1.61 3.52 -3.35
N ASN A 128 1.04 3.72 -4.54
CA ASN A 128 0.83 2.64 -5.48
C ASN A 128 2.07 2.52 -6.38
N ILE A 129 2.58 1.31 -6.60
CA ILE A 129 3.63 1.07 -7.59
C ILE A 129 3.07 0.19 -8.70
N THR A 130 3.12 0.69 -9.93
CA THR A 130 2.87 -0.13 -11.12
C THR A 130 4.20 -0.58 -11.71
N MET A 131 4.40 -1.88 -11.89
CA MET A 131 5.56 -2.43 -12.60
C MET A 131 5.16 -3.08 -13.91
N GLY A 132 5.57 -2.49 -15.03
CA GLY A 132 5.28 -2.99 -16.39
C GLY A 132 6.48 -3.72 -17.02
N GLY A 133 6.29 -4.98 -17.38
CA GLY A 133 7.24 -5.77 -18.16
C GLY A 133 6.76 -6.07 -19.59
N PHE A 134 7.38 -5.46 -20.60
CA PHE A 134 7.10 -5.72 -22.02
C PHE A 134 8.14 -6.64 -22.66
N ILE A 135 7.69 -7.57 -23.49
CA ILE A 135 8.53 -8.32 -24.45
C ILE A 135 8.28 -7.76 -25.85
N SER A 136 9.35 -7.50 -26.60
CA SER A 136 9.31 -7.15 -28.03
C SER A 136 9.91 -8.28 -28.86
#